data_AF-R9L5Z9-F1
#
_entry.id   AF-R9L5Z9-F1
#
_cell.length_a   1.000
_cell.length_b   1.000
_cell.length_c   1.000
_cell.angle_alpha   90.00
_cell.angle_beta   90.00
_cell.angle_gamma   90.00
#
_symmetry.space_group_name_H-M   'P 1'
#
loop_
_entity.id
_entity.type
_entity.pdbx_description
1 polymer ?
#
loop_
_entity_poly.entity_id
_entity_poly.type
_entity_poly.pdbx_seq_one_letter_code
_entity_poly.pdbx_strand_id
1 'polypeptide(L)'
;MTSSSVTNLLLELRDLIRAISALDLENEADYETLLSLQYNQALLRERIDQLSQVKDFSYTESDRSILQECIDLEMKNNEAFAQKLQEASMELKRINESRKSKNTYLGEYTQHVGYFIDSHQ
;
A
#
# COMPACT_ATOMS: atom_id res chain seq x y z
N MET A 1 27.95 14.97 19.84
CA MET A 1 27.86 14.94 18.36
C MET A 1 26.79 13.97 17.84
N THR A 2 25.90 13.42 18.67
CA THR A 2 24.89 12.42 18.29
C THR A 2 23.54 13.02 17.85
N SER A 3 23.14 14.17 18.41
CA SER A 3 21.85 14.80 18.07
C SER A 3 21.75 15.20 16.59
N SER A 4 22.82 15.75 15.99
CA SER A 4 22.82 16.14 14.57
C SER A 4 22.72 14.95 13.61
N SER A 5 23.10 13.74 14.02
CA SER A 5 22.97 12.56 13.15
C SER A 5 21.54 12.01 13.15
N VAL A 6 20.84 12.06 14.28
CA VAL A 6 19.44 11.61 14.35
C VAL A 6 18.51 12.57 13.64
N THR A 7 18.68 13.89 13.80
CA THR A 7 17.85 14.86 13.07
C THR A 7 17.94 14.63 11.55
N ASN A 8 19.13 14.36 11.02
CA ASN A 8 19.32 14.06 9.60
C ASN A 8 18.58 12.77 9.18
N LEU A 9 18.65 11.71 9.99
CA LEU A 9 17.89 10.48 9.73
C LEU A 9 16.38 10.73 9.78
N LEU A 10 15.89 11.56 10.69
CA LEU A 10 14.47 11.90 10.76
C LEU A 10 14.01 12.73 9.54
N LEU A 11 14.86 13.62 9.04
CA LEU A 11 14.59 14.36 7.81
C LEU A 11 14.56 13.43 6.59
N GLU A 12 15.52 12.52 6.49
CA GLU A 12 15.55 11.50 5.43
C GLU A 12 14.31 10.58 5.51
N LEU A 13 13.86 10.22 6.72
CA LEU A 13 12.63 9.45 6.92
C LEU A 13 11.43 10.19 6.34
N ARG A 14 11.31 11.48 6.67
CA ARG A 14 10.23 12.33 6.20
C ARG A 14 10.21 12.43 4.68
N ASP A 15 11.38 12.60 4.06
CA ASP A 15 11.49 12.73 2.61
C ASP A 15 11.12 11.41 1.91
N LEU A 16 11.48 10.25 2.47
CA LEU A 16 11.01 8.94 2.01
C LEU A 16 9.49 8.80 2.10
N ILE A 17 8.89 9.20 3.23
CA ILE A 17 7.44 9.12 3.41
C ILE A 17 6.73 10.02 2.38
N ARG A 18 7.25 11.22 2.12
CA ARG A 18 6.72 12.13 1.09
C ARG A 18 6.88 11.56 -0.31
N ALA A 19 8.00 10.90 -0.61
CA ALA A 19 8.18 10.22 -1.89
C ALA A 19 7.15 9.12 -2.07
N ILE A 20 6.88 8.32 -1.03
CA ILE A 20 5.81 7.31 -1.02
C ILE A 20 4.43 7.94 -1.25
N SER A 21 4.14 9.09 -0.62
CA SER A 21 2.89 9.82 -0.81
C SER A 21 2.67 10.31 -2.25
N ALA A 22 3.76 10.55 -2.98
CA ALA A 22 3.72 11.10 -4.34
C ALA A 22 3.60 10.03 -5.43
N LEU A 23 3.71 8.74 -5.07
CA LEU A 23 3.61 7.65 -6.04
C LEU A 23 2.20 7.53 -6.61
N ASP A 24 2.14 7.33 -7.93
CA ASP A 24 0.91 7.00 -8.60
C ASP A 24 0.74 5.48 -8.70
N LEU A 25 0.04 4.91 -7.73
CA LEU A 25 -0.19 3.45 -7.69
C LEU A 25 -1.10 2.91 -8.80
N GLU A 26 -1.63 3.75 -9.70
CA GLU A 26 -2.25 3.29 -10.95
C GLU A 26 -1.19 2.90 -12.00
N ASN A 27 0.04 3.39 -11.84
CA ASN A 27 1.17 3.04 -12.68
C ASN A 27 1.93 1.83 -12.10
N GLU A 28 1.96 0.73 -12.85
CA GLU A 28 2.64 -0.52 -12.43
C GLU A 28 4.14 -0.31 -12.14
N ALA A 29 4.79 0.65 -12.81
CA ALA A 29 6.20 1.00 -12.57
C ALA A 29 6.44 1.59 -11.17
N ASP A 30 5.42 2.19 -10.57
CA ASP A 30 5.51 2.80 -9.24
C ASP A 30 5.38 1.76 -8.12
N TYR A 31 5.00 0.51 -8.44
CA TYR A 31 4.91 -0.58 -7.46
C TYR A 31 6.30 -1.06 -7.00
N GLU A 32 7.21 -1.30 -7.92
CA GLU A 32 8.61 -1.65 -7.59
C GLU A 32 9.30 -0.50 -6.84
N THR A 33 8.98 0.73 -7.24
CA THR A 33 9.47 1.94 -6.56
C THR A 33 8.92 2.02 -5.14
N LEU A 34 7.63 1.72 -4.91
CA LEU A 34 7.02 1.67 -3.59
C LEU A 34 7.72 0.64 -2.70
N LEU A 35 7.95 -0.58 -3.19
CA LEU A 35 8.63 -1.63 -2.44
C LEU A 35 10.05 -1.21 -2.03
N SER A 36 10.79 -0.61 -2.95
CA SER A 36 12.14 -0.09 -2.67
C SER A 36 12.12 1.01 -1.60
N LEU A 37 11.19 1.96 -1.71
CA LEU A 37 11.06 3.05 -0.74
C LEU A 37 10.64 2.54 0.65
N GLN A 38 9.71 1.58 0.73
CA GLN A 38 9.30 0.96 2.00
C GLN A 38 10.43 0.16 2.65
N TYR A 39 11.24 -0.55 1.85
CA TYR A 39 12.44 -1.23 2.34
C TYR A 39 13.43 -0.23 2.96
N ASN A 40 13.70 0.87 2.26
CA ASN A 40 14.60 1.92 2.76
C ASN A 40 14.04 2.59 4.04
N GLN A 41 12.73 2.85 4.08
CA GLN A 41 12.06 3.38 5.27
C GLN A 41 12.24 2.45 6.48
N ALA A 42 12.10 1.14 6.30
CA ALA A 42 12.29 0.15 7.36
C ALA A 42 13.72 0.14 7.90
N LEU A 43 14.72 0.15 7.01
CA LEU A 43 16.13 0.22 7.41
C LEU A 43 16.46 1.51 8.17
N LEU A 44 15.88 2.64 7.74
CA LEU A 44 16.11 3.92 8.36
C LEU A 44 15.50 3.98 9.77
N ARG A 45 14.29 3.43 9.93
CA ARG A 45 13.63 3.26 11.24
C ARG A 45 14.48 2.42 12.18
N GLU A 46 14.99 1.28 11.71
CA GLU A 46 15.86 0.43 12.52
C GLU A 46 17.11 1.18 13.00
N ARG A 47 17.74 1.99 12.14
CA ARG A 47 18.89 2.82 12.54
C ARG A 47 18.52 3.88 13.58
N ILE A 48 17.36 4.52 13.43
CA ILE A 48 16.86 5.51 14.40
C ILE A 48 16.61 4.81 15.75
N ASP A 49 15.98 3.65 15.73
CA ASP A 49 15.69 2.85 16.93
C ASP A 49 16.99 2.42 17.64
N GLN A 50 17.99 1.97 16.90
CA GLN A 50 19.31 1.63 17.44
C GLN A 50 19.99 2.84 18.14
N LEU A 51 19.90 4.03 17.53
CA LEU A 51 20.43 5.25 18.15
C LEU A 51 19.64 5.65 19.39
N SER A 52 18.33 5.41 19.40
CA SER A 52 17.47 5.71 20.54
C SER A 52 17.79 4.88 21.80
N GLN A 53 18.42 3.72 21.62
CA GLN A 53 18.83 2.81 22.69
C GLN A 53 20.18 3.20 23.33
N VAL A 54 20.89 4.17 22.74
CA VAL A 54 22.17 4.64 23.29
C VAL A 54 21.92 5.34 24.63
N LYS A 55 22.78 5.06 25.61
CA LYS A 55 22.69 5.68 26.94
C LYS A 55 22.77 7.20 26.84
N ASP A 56 21.91 7.89 27.60
CA ASP A 56 21.75 9.35 27.62
C ASP A 56 21.26 9.95 26.28
N PHE A 57 20.72 9.12 25.38
CA PHE A 57 20.02 9.60 24.20
C PHE A 57 18.69 10.24 24.59
N SER A 58 18.41 11.40 23.99
CA SER A 58 17.11 12.06 24.09
C SER A 58 16.84 12.85 22.83
N TYR A 59 15.62 12.74 22.33
CA TYR A 59 15.14 13.57 21.22
C TYR A 59 15.00 15.02 21.66
N THR A 60 15.52 15.94 20.85
CA THR A 60 15.26 17.36 21.00
C THR A 60 13.81 17.69 20.65
N GLU A 61 13.33 18.87 21.02
CA GLU A 61 11.98 19.31 20.64
C GLU A 61 11.79 19.35 19.11
N SER A 62 12.84 19.75 18.38
CA SER A 62 12.83 19.73 16.91
C SER A 62 12.68 18.31 16.37
N ASP A 63 13.39 17.33 16.95
CA ASP A 63 13.31 15.93 16.53
C ASP A 63 11.90 15.37 16.75
N ARG A 64 11.29 15.70 17.89
CA ARG A 64 9.89 15.31 18.21
C ARG A 64 8.90 15.91 17.22
N SER A 65 9.09 17.17 16.84
CA SER A 65 8.25 17.81 15.82
C SER A 65 8.37 17.12 14.46
N ILE A 66 9.57 16.70 14.04
CA ILE A 66 9.76 15.97 12.78
C ILE A 66 9.14 14.58 12.87
N LEU A 67 9.32 13.88 14.00
CA LEU A 67 8.69 12.58 14.23
C LEU A 67 7.16 12.65 14.14
N GLN A 68 6.55 13.68 14.75
CA GLN A 68 5.10 13.87 14.66
C GLN A 68 4.67 14.10 13.20
N GLU A 69 5.40 14.90 12.44
CA GLU A 69 5.13 15.10 11.01
C GLU A 69 5.21 13.78 10.22
N CYS A 70 6.22 12.96 10.49
CA CYS A 70 6.36 11.63 9.88
C CYS A 70 5.16 10.73 10.20
N ILE A 71 4.72 10.69 11.46
CA ILE A 71 3.54 9.90 11.89
C ILE A 71 2.30 10.36 11.15
N ASP A 72 2.05 11.67 11.10
CA ASP A 72 0.87 12.24 10.45
C ASP A 72 0.85 11.94 8.94
N LEU A 73 2.02 11.99 8.28
CA LEU A 73 2.14 11.64 6.86
C LEU A 73 1.92 10.14 6.61
N GLU A 74 2.44 9.27 7.47
CA GLU A 74 2.22 7.83 7.34
C GLU A 74 0.78 7.43 7.57
N MET A 75 0.09 8.07 8.53
CA MET A 75 -1.34 7.86 8.74
C MET A 75 -2.13 8.19 7.48
N LYS A 76 -1.84 9.33 6.84
CA LYS A 76 -2.47 9.72 5.57
C LYS A 76 -2.17 8.73 4.44
N ASN A 77 -0.94 8.26 4.33
CA ASN A 77 -0.57 7.25 3.32
C ASN A 77 -1.34 5.94 3.55
N ASN A 78 -1.44 5.47 4.79
CA ASN A 78 -2.18 4.26 5.12
C ASN A 78 -3.68 4.39 4.81
N GLU A 79 -4.28 5.54 5.10
CA GLU A 79 -5.68 5.82 4.74
C GLU A 79 -5.87 5.79 3.22
N ALA A 80 -4.99 6.45 2.46
CA ALA A 80 -5.04 6.45 1.00
C ALA A 80 -4.87 5.04 0.41
N PHE A 81 -3.93 4.25 0.93
CA PHE A 81 -3.72 2.87 0.48
C PHE A 81 -4.89 1.95 0.85
N ALA A 82 -5.52 2.14 2.01
CA ALA A 82 -6.71 1.40 2.40
C ALA A 82 -7.88 1.67 1.45
N GLN A 83 -8.08 2.93 1.04
CA GLN A 83 -9.10 3.30 0.05
C GLN A 83 -8.82 2.65 -1.30
N LYS A 84 -7.59 2.74 -1.81
CA LYS A 84 -7.20 2.08 -3.08
C LYS A 84 -7.39 0.57 -3.04
N LEU A 85 -7.04 -0.08 -1.92
CA LEU A 85 -7.26 -1.52 -1.73
C LEU A 85 -8.75 -1.88 -1.76
N GLN A 86 -9.60 -1.05 -1.14
CA GLN A 86 -11.05 -1.25 -1.16
C GLN A 86 -11.62 -1.12 -2.58
N GLU A 87 -11.20 -0.11 -3.34
CA GLU A 87 -11.59 0.10 -4.73
C GLU A 87 -11.20 -1.07 -5.62
N ALA A 88 -9.94 -1.50 -5.55
CA ALA A 88 -9.45 -2.67 -6.30
C ALA A 88 -10.24 -3.95 -5.93
N SER A 89 -10.57 -4.13 -4.66
CA SER A 89 -11.36 -5.28 -4.19
C SER A 89 -12.79 -5.26 -4.74
N MET A 90 -13.42 -4.08 -4.83
CA MET A 90 -14.75 -3.92 -5.42
C MET A 90 -14.74 -4.22 -6.92
N GLU A 91 -13.75 -3.73 -7.65
CA GLU A 91 -13.61 -4.01 -9.09
C GLU A 91 -13.38 -5.51 -9.36
N LEU A 92 -12.53 -6.17 -8.57
CA LEU A 92 -12.34 -7.62 -8.66
C LEU A 92 -13.64 -8.39 -8.39
N LYS A 93 -14.42 -7.96 -7.39
CA LYS A 93 -15.73 -8.55 -7.10
C LYS A 93 -16.68 -8.39 -8.29
N ARG A 94 -16.75 -7.20 -8.90
CA ARG A 94 -17.59 -6.93 -10.08
C ARG A 94 -17.19 -7.80 -11.27
N ILE A 95 -15.89 -7.97 -11.52
CA ILE A 95 -15.36 -8.85 -12.58
C ILE A 95 -15.77 -10.30 -12.31
N ASN A 96 -15.65 -10.77 -11.08
CA ASN A 96 -16.01 -12.13 -10.71
C ASN A 96 -17.52 -12.39 -10.82
N GLU A 97 -18.35 -11.43 -10.43
CA GLU A 97 -19.81 -11.50 -10.61
C GLU A 97 -20.19 -11.54 -12.09
N SER A 98 -19.54 -10.71 -12.93
CA SER A 98 -19.74 -10.70 -14.38
C SER A 98 -19.33 -12.03 -15.03
N ARG A 99 -18.21 -12.62 -14.59
CA ARG A 99 -17.77 -13.96 -15.04
C ARG A 99 -18.75 -15.04 -14.64
N LYS A 100 -19.24 -15.01 -13.40
CA LYS A 100 -20.23 -15.97 -12.90
C LYS A 100 -21.53 -15.86 -13.69
N SER A 101 -22.02 -14.65 -13.92
CA SER A 101 -23.22 -14.39 -14.75
C SER A 101 -23.04 -14.91 -16.17
N LYS A 102 -21.91 -14.59 -16.84
CA LYS A 102 -21.60 -15.11 -18.17
C LYS A 102 -21.58 -16.64 -18.21
N ASN A 103 -20.99 -17.29 -17.21
CA ASN A 103 -20.94 -18.75 -17.13
C ASN A 103 -22.31 -19.37 -16.84
N THR A 104 -23.15 -18.73 -16.02
CA THR A 104 -24.55 -19.15 -15.80
C THR A 104 -25.35 -19.06 -17.10
N TYR A 105 -25.28 -17.93 -17.82
CA TYR A 105 -25.95 -17.79 -19.11
C TYR A 105 -25.45 -18.80 -20.15
N LEU A 106 -24.14 -19.08 -20.21
CA LEU A 106 -23.60 -20.11 -21.10
C LEU A 106 -24.11 -21.50 -20.72
N GLY A 107 -24.18 -21.81 -19.42
CA GLY A 107 -24.68 -23.08 -18.90
C GLY A 107 -26.17 -23.30 -19.19
N GLU A 108 -27.01 -22.28 -18.95
CA GLU A 108 -28.44 -22.29 -19.25
C GLU A 108 -28.69 -22.40 -20.76
N TYR A 109 -27.94 -21.66 -21.59
CA TYR A 109 -28.02 -21.78 -23.04
C TYR A 109 -27.65 -23.19 -23.53
N THR A 110 -26.57 -23.77 -22.99
CA THR A 110 -26.13 -25.13 -23.37
C THR A 110 -27.14 -26.19 -22.94
N GLN A 111 -27.75 -26.05 -21.75
CA GLN A 111 -28.82 -26.95 -21.30
C GLN A 111 -30.09 -26.81 -22.14
N HIS A 112 -30.52 -25.59 -22.47
CA HIS A 112 -31.71 -25.37 -23.30
C HIS A 112 -31.53 -25.87 -24.74
N VAL A 113 -30.36 -25.64 -25.35
CA VAL A 113 -30.06 -26.14 -26.70
C VAL A 113 -29.88 -27.66 -26.70
N GLY A 114 -29.23 -28.22 -25.68
CA GLY A 114 -29.07 -29.67 -25.54
C GLY A 114 -30.39 -30.42 -25.36
N TYR A 115 -31.34 -29.86 -24.59
CA TYR A 115 -32.66 -30.46 -24.37
C TYR A 115 -33.54 -30.45 -25.63
N PHE A 116 -33.36 -29.46 -26.51
CA PHE A 116 -34.07 -29.39 -27.80
C PHE A 116 -33.55 -30.41 -28.83
N ILE A 117 -32.26 -30.76 -28.76
CA ILE A 117 -31.66 -31.75 -29.69
C ILE A 117 -32.05 -33.19 -29.29
N ASP A 118 -32.20 -33.47 -27.99
CA ASP A 118 -32.50 -34.82 -27.47
C ASP A 118 -34.01 -35.16 -27.51
N SER A 119 -34.88 -34.15 -27.55
CA SER A 119 -36.35 -34.33 -27.65
C SER A 119 -36.88 -34.53 -29.08
N HIS A 120 -35.99 -34.74 -30.04
CA HIS A 120 -36.29 -35.00 -31.46
C HIS A 120 -35.75 -36.35 -31.97
N GLN A 121 -35.45 -37.31 -31.08
CA GLN A 121 -35.21 -38.71 -31.45
C GLN A 121 -36.36 -39.64 -31.04
#